data_AF-A0A352RE76-F1
#
_entry.id   AF-A0A352RE76-F1
#
_cell.length_a   1.000
_cell.length_b   1.000
_cell.length_c   1.000
_cell.angle_alpha   90.00
_cell.angle_beta   90.00
_cell.angle_gamma   90.00
#
_symmetry.space_group_name_H-M   'P 1'
#
loop_
_entity.id
_entity.type
_entity.pdbx_description
1 polymer ?
#
loop_
_entity_poly.entity_id
_entity_poly.type
_entity_poly.pdbx_seq_one_letter_code
_entity_poly.pdbx_strand_id
1 'polypeptide(L)'
;KVGVKVDLGEARMSLRSFLTLKEGDRILLNQDQNKPLKVLVQDKLKYLATQGAYKGKNAVQITKLIEPPPRFSDLLDQPAKDTAEDS
;
A
#
# COMPACT_ATOMS: atom_id res chain seq x y z
N LYS A 1 -19.88 1.98 -1.78
CA LYS A 1 -18.82 2.90 -2.28
C LYS A 1 -17.48 2.43 -1.74
N VAL A 2 -16.48 2.19 -2.58
CA VAL A 2 -15.14 1.75 -2.14
C VAL A 2 -14.25 2.98 -1.96
N GLY A 3 -13.63 3.13 -0.79
CA GLY A 3 -12.68 4.20 -0.50
C GLY A 3 -11.30 3.86 -1.06
N VAL A 4 -10.72 4.78 -1.85
CA VAL A 4 -9.37 4.67 -2.40
C VAL A 4 -8.57 5.88 -1.91
N LYS A 5 -7.41 5.63 -1.33
CA LYS A 5 -6.47 6.65 -0.85
C LYS A 5 -5.10 6.36 -1.43
N VAL A 6 -4.33 7.40 -1.65
CA VAL A 6 -2.93 7.30 -2.07
C VAL A 6 -2.10 8.14 -1.12
N ASP A 7 -1.13 7.51 -0.48
CA ASP A 7 -0.23 8.20 0.43
C ASP A 7 1.00 8.66 -0.37
N LEU A 8 1.27 9.98 -0.34
CA LEU A 8 2.44 10.56 -1.01
C LEU A 8 3.74 10.16 -0.30
N GLY A 9 3.71 10.04 1.02
CA GLY A 9 4.85 9.70 1.85
C GLY A 9 4.55 9.92 3.31
N GLU A 10 5.49 9.52 4.16
CA GLU A 10 5.41 9.67 5.60
C GLU A 10 6.58 10.53 6.10
N ALA A 11 6.34 11.33 7.12
CA ALA A 11 7.39 12.06 7.82
C ALA A 11 7.35 11.70 9.31
N ARG A 12 8.54 11.51 9.90
CA ARG A 12 8.69 11.38 11.35
C ARG A 12 9.32 12.66 11.89
N MET A 13 8.70 13.25 12.90
CA MET A 13 9.18 14.47 13.55
C MET A 13 8.90 14.42 15.05
N SER A 14 9.59 15.27 15.81
CA SER A 14 9.33 15.40 17.25
C SER A 14 8.02 16.15 17.50
N LEU A 15 7.38 15.89 18.65
CA LEU A 15 6.15 16.59 19.04
C LEU A 15 6.36 18.11 19.09
N ARG A 16 7.52 18.57 19.57
CA ARG A 16 7.87 19.99 19.59
C ARG A 16 7.84 20.59 18.19
N SER A 17 8.51 19.94 17.22
CA SER A 17 8.54 20.39 15.83
C SER A 17 7.14 20.45 15.23
N PHE A 18 6.31 19.45 15.53
CA PHE A 18 4.93 19.39 15.06
C PHE A 18 4.09 20.57 15.59
N LEU A 19 4.20 20.88 16.89
CA LEU A 19 3.47 21.98 17.51
C LEU A 19 3.96 23.38 17.07
N THR A 20 5.19 23.47 16.57
CA THR A 20 5.78 24.73 16.11
C THR A 20 5.68 24.95 14.60
N LEU A 21 5.01 24.05 13.85
CA LEU A 21 4.83 24.18 12.41
C LEU A 21 4.05 25.46 12.06
N LYS A 22 4.52 26.16 11.03
CA LYS A 22 3.90 27.39 10.52
C LYS A 22 3.70 27.30 9.01
N GLU A 23 2.83 28.17 8.51
CA GLU A 23 2.67 28.34 7.08
C GLU A 23 4.01 28.73 6.44
N GLY A 24 4.37 28.01 5.36
CA GLY A 24 5.65 28.17 4.67
C GLY A 24 6.72 27.13 5.05
N ASP A 25 6.52 26.37 6.13
CA ASP A 25 7.45 25.31 6.51
C ASP A 25 7.43 24.15 5.50
N ARG A 26 8.62 23.62 5.21
CA ARG A 26 8.80 22.49 4.28
C ARG A 26 9.01 21.20 5.07
N ILE A 27 8.13 20.24 4.89
CA ILE A 27 8.22 18.92 5.53
C ILE A 27 8.89 17.94 4.55
N LEU A 28 10.04 17.39 4.94
CA LEU A 28 10.69 16.35 4.17
C LEU A 28 9.96 15.02 4.38
N LEU A 29 9.52 14.40 3.29
CA LEU A 29 8.91 13.07 3.30
C LEU A 29 9.99 12.00 3.07
N ASN A 30 9.73 10.78 3.52
CA ASN A 30 10.59 9.61 3.27
C ASN A 30 10.46 9.00 1.86
N GLN A 31 9.62 9.59 1.00
CA GLN A 31 9.36 9.11 -0.34
C GLN A 31 10.25 9.83 -1.35
N ASP A 32 10.95 9.05 -2.17
CA ASP A 32 11.73 9.53 -3.30
C ASP A 32 10.79 9.80 -4.49
N GLN A 33 11.08 10.83 -5.28
CA GLN A 33 10.31 11.18 -6.49
C GLN A 33 10.23 10.02 -7.50
N ASN A 34 11.27 9.18 -7.52
CA ASN A 34 11.36 8.05 -8.46
C ASN A 34 10.72 6.77 -7.93
N LYS A 35 10.27 6.74 -6.67
CA LYS A 35 9.70 5.54 -6.06
C LYS A 35 8.18 5.52 -6.24
N PRO A 36 7.59 4.34 -6.49
CA PRO A 36 6.15 4.22 -6.61
C PRO A 36 5.46 4.48 -5.27
N LEU A 37 4.31 5.16 -5.35
CA LEU A 37 3.39 5.44 -4.26
C LEU A 37 2.54 4.23 -3.91
N LYS A 38 2.12 4.17 -2.65
CA LYS A 38 1.24 3.14 -2.11
C LYS A 38 -0.22 3.54 -2.33
N VAL A 39 -0.98 2.65 -2.97
CA VAL A 39 -2.42 2.83 -3.16
C VAL A 39 -3.17 1.90 -2.23
N LEU A 40 -3.95 2.49 -1.33
CA LEU A 40 -4.75 1.80 -0.35
C LEU A 40 -6.20 1.75 -0.82
N VAL A 41 -6.78 0.55 -0.81
CA VAL A 41 -8.18 0.30 -1.09
C VAL A 41 -8.79 -0.29 0.17
N GLN A 42 -9.71 0.44 0.80
CA GLN A 42 -10.25 0.10 2.12
C GLN A 42 -9.13 -0.09 3.17
N ASP A 43 -8.19 0.85 3.20
CA ASP A 43 -7.03 0.88 4.12
C ASP A 43 -6.08 -0.33 4.00
N LYS A 44 -6.24 -1.16 2.96
CA LYS A 44 -5.30 -2.22 2.59
C LYS A 44 -4.48 -1.81 1.38
N LEU A 45 -3.17 -1.95 1.47
CA LEU A 45 -2.27 -1.79 0.34
C LEU A 45 -2.58 -2.85 -0.72
N LYS A 46 -2.99 -2.42 -1.91
CA LYS A 46 -3.31 -3.32 -3.03
C LYS A 46 -2.54 -3.00 -4.31
N TYR A 47 -2.09 -1.77 -4.46
CA TYR A 47 -1.36 -1.37 -5.68
C TYR A 47 -0.18 -0.47 -5.35
N LEU A 48 0.79 -0.50 -6.26
CA LEU A 48 1.83 0.52 -6.38
C LEU A 48 1.53 1.35 -7.62
N ALA A 49 1.74 2.66 -7.51
CA ALA A 49 1.45 3.58 -8.60
C ALA A 49 2.45 4.74 -8.67
N THR A 50 2.72 5.24 -9.86
CA THR A 50 3.57 6.43 -10.04
C THR A 50 2.69 7.68 -10.10
N GLN A 51 3.14 8.76 -9.46
CA GLN A 51 2.45 10.05 -9.50
C GLN A 51 2.53 10.65 -10.90
N GLY A 52 1.44 11.27 -11.36
CA GLY A 52 1.41 12.01 -12.61
C GLY A 52 0.26 12.99 -12.67
N ALA A 53 0.03 13.51 -13.88
CA ALA A 53 -1.12 14.36 -14.17
C ALA A 53 -1.90 13.77 -15.34
N TYR A 54 -3.21 13.68 -15.20
CA TYR A 54 -4.11 13.29 -16.29
C TYR A 54 -5.14 14.40 -16.51
N LYS A 55 -5.17 14.93 -17.74
CA LYS A 55 -6.07 16.04 -18.13
C LYS A 55 -6.02 17.24 -17.15
N GLY A 56 -4.80 17.62 -16.74
CA GLY A 56 -4.58 18.75 -15.83
C GLY A 56 -4.96 18.48 -14.37
N LYS A 57 -5.35 17.25 -14.02
CA LYS A 57 -5.65 16.85 -12.64
C LYS A 57 -4.59 15.89 -12.12
N ASN A 58 -4.32 15.95 -10.82
CA ASN A 58 -3.45 14.98 -10.15
C ASN A 58 -4.01 13.57 -10.35
N ALA A 59 -3.16 12.67 -10.85
CA ALA A 59 -3.52 11.30 -11.16
C ALA A 59 -2.37 10.37 -10.76
N VAL A 60 -2.69 9.08 -10.67
CA VAL A 60 -1.68 8.04 -10.40
C VAL A 60 -1.82 6.95 -11.43
N GLN A 61 -0.70 6.47 -11.95
CA GLN A 61 -0.66 5.37 -12.88
C GLN A 61 -0.26 4.10 -12.14
N ILE A 62 -1.15 3.10 -12.13
CA ILE A 62 -0.86 1.81 -11.49
C ILE A 62 0.28 1.12 -12.24
N THR A 63 1.35 0.80 -11.54
CA THR A 63 2.53 0.10 -12.08
C THR A 63 2.54 -1.37 -11.68
N LYS A 64 2.10 -1.69 -10.46
CA LYS A 64 2.11 -3.07 -9.96
C LYS A 64 0.88 -3.36 -9.10
N LEU A 65 0.28 -4.52 -9.34
CA LEU A 65 -0.71 -5.12 -8.46
C LEU A 65 0.02 -5.90 -7.36
N ILE A 66 -0.39 -5.70 -6.11
CA ILE A 66 0.06 -6.52 -4.98
C ILE A 66 -1.01 -7.58 -4.77
N GLU A 67 -0.64 -8.84 -4.97
CA GLU A 67 -1.52 -9.95 -4.64
C GLU A 67 -1.72 -9.98 -3.12
N PRO A 68 -2.98 -10.09 -2.65
CA PRO A 68 -3.21 -10.30 -1.24
C PRO A 68 -2.50 -11.60 -0.82
N PRO A 69 -1.89 -11.66 0.38
CA PRO A 69 -1.39 -12.92 0.89
C PRO A 69 -2.52 -13.95 0.83
N PRO A 70 -2.23 -15.20 0.43
CA PRO A 70 -3.25 -16.24 0.41
C PRO A 70 -3.92 -16.21 1.78
N ARG A 71 -5.25 -15.98 1.78
CA ARG A 71 -6.05 -16.29 2.97
C ARG A 71 -5.66 -17.70 3.31
N PHE A 72 -5.22 -17.93 4.54
CA PHE A 72 -4.87 -19.23 5.11
C PHE A 72 -5.38 -20.34 4.21
N SER A 73 -4.47 -21.05 3.50
CA SER A 73 -4.83 -22.34 2.94
C SER A 73 -5.41 -23.11 4.11
N ASP A 74 -6.72 -23.33 4.09
CA ASP A 74 -7.41 -24.00 5.17
C ASP A 74 -6.65 -25.31 5.37
N LEU A 75 -6.31 -25.65 6.62
CA LEU A 75 -5.65 -26.92 6.96
C LEU A 75 -6.43 -28.15 6.44
N LEU A 76 -7.63 -27.93 5.90
CA LEU A 76 -8.57 -28.86 5.29
C LEU A 76 -8.37 -29.02 3.77
N ASP A 77 -7.56 -28.18 3.10
CA ASP A 77 -7.22 -28.31 1.68
C ASP A 77 -6.10 -29.33 1.42
N GLN A 78 -5.64 -30.05 2.46
CA GLN A 78 -4.77 -31.21 2.25
C GLN A 78 -5.59 -32.28 1.52
N PRO A 79 -5.23 -32.67 0.29
CA PRO A 79 -5.84 -33.87 -0.29
C PRO A 79 -5.53 -35.00 0.68
N ALA A 80 -6.57 -35.71 1.11
CA ALA A 80 -6.41 -36.91 1.91
C ALA A 80 -5.32 -37.76 1.25
N LYS A 81 -4.18 -37.89 1.92
CA LYS A 81 -3.27 -39.00 1.65
C LYS A 81 -4.03 -40.22 2.15
N ASP A 82 -4.91 -40.72 1.28
CA ASP A 82 -5.57 -41.98 1.50
C ASP A 82 -4.48 -43.03 1.69
N THR A 83 -4.51 -43.55 2.91
CA THR A 83 -3.86 -44.75 3.39
C THR A 83 -3.88 -45.82 2.31
N ALA A 84 -2.73 -46.09 1.70
CA ALA A 84 -2.50 -47.29 0.91
C ALA A 84 -1.22 -47.97 1.43
N GLU A 85 -1.26 -48.32 2.71
CA GLU A 85 -0.45 -49.39 3.29
C GLU A 85 -1.42 -50.22 4.16
N ASP A 86 -2.05 -51.23 3.55
CA ASP A 86 -2.07 -52.61 4.04
C ASP A 86 -2.96 -53.47 3.14
N SER A 87 -2.34 -54.31 2.30
CA SER A 87 -2.77 -55.65 1.88
C SER A 87 -1.74 -56.25 0.93
#